data_AF-A0A6L3JQ35-F1
#
_entry.id   AF-A0A6L3JQ35-F1
#
_cell.length_a   1.000
_cell.length_b   1.000
_cell.length_c   1.000
_cell.angle_alpha   90.00
_cell.angle_beta   90.00
_cell.angle_gamma   90.00
#
_symmetry.space_group_name_H-M   'P 1'
#
loop_
_entity.id
_entity.type
_entity.pdbx_description
1 polymer ?
#
loop_
_entity_poly.entity_id
_entity_poly.type
_entity_poly.pdbx_seq_one_letter_code
_entity_poly.pdbx_strand_id
1 'polypeptide(L)'
;TRDHLDYHKTVENYLKAKKAFFDSLPKTAFALTNLDDKNGLVMTQNTKAKVHTYSLRSLSDFKGKVLEDGFEGMLLDINNVEVNVQFIGRFNASNLLAVYGTACLLGKKTEEVLLALSILRPVAGRFDSLRSPKGYTAIVDYAHTPDALENVLNAIHEVLNGKGNVITVVGAGGNRDKGKRPLMAQEAVKQSDKVIITSDNPRFEEPQEIINDMLAGLTKEDMRKVISIADRKEAIRTACMLAQAKDVILVAGKGHENYQEIKGIKHHFDDKEVLRDIFANE
;
A
#
# COMPACT_ATOMS: atom_id res chain seq x y z
N THR A 1 6.17 -7.07 -9.47
CA THR A 1 5.71 -8.34 -8.87
C THR A 1 4.72 -9.04 -9.79
N ARG A 2 4.16 -10.20 -9.40
CA ARG A 2 3.18 -10.96 -10.19
C ARG A 2 1.79 -10.38 -9.91
N ASP A 3 1.15 -9.81 -10.93
CA ASP A 3 -0.20 -9.25 -10.82
C ASP A 3 -0.94 -9.42 -12.16
N HIS A 4 -2.27 -9.36 -12.13
CA HIS A 4 -3.14 -9.37 -13.31
C HIS A 4 -2.95 -10.57 -14.30
N LEU A 5 -2.56 -11.75 -13.81
CA LEU A 5 -2.37 -12.93 -14.68
C LEU A 5 -3.68 -13.55 -15.17
N ASP A 6 -4.79 -13.25 -14.52
CA ASP A 6 -6.14 -13.53 -15.01
C ASP A 6 -6.40 -12.86 -16.37
N TYR A 7 -5.87 -11.65 -16.57
CA TYR A 7 -5.97 -10.91 -17.83
C TYR A 7 -4.80 -11.23 -18.78
N HIS A 8 -3.56 -11.13 -18.30
CA HIS A 8 -2.37 -11.26 -19.15
C HIS A 8 -1.97 -12.72 -19.45
N LYS A 9 -2.53 -13.70 -18.74
CA LYS A 9 -2.27 -15.16 -18.84
C LYS A 9 -0.87 -15.59 -18.41
N THR A 10 0.17 -14.85 -18.76
CA THR A 10 1.57 -15.14 -18.40
C THR A 10 2.30 -13.89 -17.91
N VAL A 11 3.34 -14.10 -17.09
CA VAL A 11 4.22 -13.02 -16.61
C VAL A 11 4.93 -12.33 -17.78
N GLU A 12 5.29 -13.09 -18.82
CA GLU A 12 5.92 -12.55 -20.02
C GLU A 12 5.00 -11.59 -20.77
N ASN A 13 3.72 -11.93 -20.93
CA ASN A 13 2.73 -11.05 -21.55
C ASN A 13 2.51 -9.78 -20.73
N TYR A 14 2.47 -9.90 -19.40
CA TYR A 14 2.35 -8.76 -18.51
C TYR A 14 3.55 -7.81 -18.65
N LEU A 15 4.77 -8.36 -18.69
CA LEU A 15 6.00 -7.62 -18.89
C LEU A 15 6.01 -6.93 -20.26
N LYS A 16 5.69 -7.65 -21.34
CA LYS A 16 5.61 -7.11 -22.71
C LYS A 16 4.60 -5.96 -22.81
N ALA A 17 3.45 -6.08 -22.16
CA ALA A 17 2.43 -5.03 -22.15
C ALA A 17 2.93 -3.72 -21.51
N LYS A 18 3.64 -3.80 -20.37
CA LYS A 18 4.24 -2.60 -19.75
C LYS A 18 5.41 -2.06 -20.57
N LYS A 19 6.26 -2.94 -21.11
CA LYS A 19 7.39 -2.56 -21.96
C LYS A 19 6.95 -1.81 -23.21
N ALA A 20 5.80 -2.15 -23.78
CA ALA A 20 5.24 -1.49 -24.97
C ALA A 20 5.10 0.04 -24.79
N PHE A 21 4.82 0.52 -23.57
CA PHE A 21 4.84 1.96 -23.25
C PHE A 21 6.20 2.57 -23.59
N PHE A 22 7.29 1.99 -23.09
CA PHE A 22 8.66 2.47 -23.33
C PHE A 22 9.09 2.31 -24.78
N ASP A 23 8.66 1.24 -25.46
CA ASP A 23 9.00 0.99 -26.88
C ASP A 23 8.38 2.03 -27.82
N SER A 24 7.24 2.60 -27.43
CA SER A 24 6.54 3.62 -28.20
C SER A 24 7.09 5.04 -28.02
N LEU A 25 8.01 5.27 -27.07
CA LEU A 25 8.54 6.60 -26.79
C LEU A 25 9.42 7.12 -27.96
N PRO A 26 9.26 8.38 -28.39
CA PRO A 26 10.10 8.98 -29.42
C PRO A 26 11.50 9.31 -28.89
N LYS A 27 12.46 9.53 -29.81
CA LYS A 27 13.85 9.94 -29.46
C LYS A 27 13.94 11.24 -28.67
N THR A 28 12.93 12.10 -28.77
CA THR A 28 12.84 13.38 -28.06
C THR A 28 12.35 13.23 -26.61
N ALA A 29 11.82 12.06 -26.23
CA ALA A 29 11.36 11.80 -24.87
C ALA A 29 12.49 11.27 -23.99
N PHE A 30 12.24 11.25 -22.68
CA PHE A 30 13.04 10.51 -21.71
C PHE A 30 12.23 9.33 -21.14
N ALA A 31 12.94 8.31 -20.68
CA ALA A 31 12.42 7.21 -19.88
C ALA A 31 13.15 7.19 -18.54
N LEU A 32 12.41 7.14 -17.44
CA LEU A 32 12.98 7.00 -16.09
C LEU A 32 12.61 5.62 -15.53
N THR A 33 13.59 4.85 -15.07
CA THR A 33 13.37 3.48 -14.58
C THR A 33 14.05 3.20 -13.23
N ASN A 34 13.44 2.30 -12.44
CA ASN A 34 13.95 1.88 -11.13
C ASN A 34 14.99 0.77 -11.27
N LEU A 35 16.22 0.98 -10.80
CA LEU A 35 17.25 -0.08 -10.80
C LEU A 35 17.10 -1.08 -9.66
N ASP A 36 16.26 -0.79 -8.66
CA ASP A 36 16.01 -1.72 -7.56
C ASP A 36 15.06 -2.87 -7.97
N ASP A 37 14.35 -2.73 -9.10
CA ASP A 37 13.57 -3.82 -9.71
C ASP A 37 14.40 -4.53 -10.79
N LYS A 38 14.48 -5.86 -10.70
CA LYS A 38 15.19 -6.70 -11.68
C LYS A 38 14.73 -6.52 -13.13
N ASN A 39 13.48 -6.09 -13.34
CA ASN A 39 12.91 -5.85 -14.65
C ASN A 39 13.06 -4.38 -15.09
N GLY A 40 13.56 -3.47 -14.24
CA GLY A 40 13.64 -2.04 -14.53
C GLY A 40 14.39 -1.74 -15.83
N LEU A 41 15.58 -2.32 -16.01
CA LEU A 41 16.34 -2.18 -17.26
C LEU A 41 15.72 -2.95 -18.43
N VAL A 42 15.01 -4.06 -18.16
CA VAL A 42 14.29 -4.80 -19.20
C VAL A 42 13.21 -3.93 -19.84
N MET A 43 12.53 -3.09 -19.05
CA MET A 43 11.50 -2.17 -19.56
C MET A 43 12.03 -1.18 -20.59
N THR A 44 13.29 -0.75 -20.44
CA THR A 44 13.89 0.27 -21.31
C THR A 44 14.76 -0.33 -22.41
N GLN A 45 14.89 -1.66 -22.51
CA GLN A 45 15.63 -2.30 -23.60
C GLN A 45 15.04 -1.89 -24.95
N ASN A 46 15.90 -1.44 -25.88
CA ASN A 46 15.52 -1.01 -27.24
C ASN A 46 14.60 0.22 -27.33
N THR A 47 14.33 0.94 -26.22
CA THR A 47 13.64 2.23 -26.32
C THR A 47 14.47 3.23 -27.11
N LYS A 48 13.79 4.11 -27.85
CA LYS A 48 14.43 5.21 -28.58
C LYS A 48 14.65 6.44 -27.69
N ALA A 49 13.94 6.52 -26.57
CA ALA A 49 14.04 7.62 -25.62
C ALA A 49 15.38 7.65 -24.89
N LYS A 50 15.73 8.81 -24.33
CA LYS A 50 16.89 8.91 -23.44
C LYS A 50 16.57 8.23 -22.10
N VAL A 51 17.35 7.21 -21.74
CA VAL A 51 17.13 6.44 -20.51
C VAL A 51 17.86 7.09 -19.33
N HIS A 52 17.14 7.26 -18.24
CA HIS A 52 17.61 7.68 -16.93
C HIS A 52 17.17 6.68 -15.87
N THR A 53 17.90 6.66 -14.76
CA THR A 53 17.75 5.67 -13.71
C THR A 53 17.61 6.30 -12.34
N TYR A 54 16.86 5.64 -11.46
CA TYR A 54 16.83 5.97 -10.04
C TYR A 54 16.98 4.71 -9.20
N SER A 55 17.50 4.88 -7.98
CA SER A 55 17.72 3.75 -7.07
C SER A 55 17.97 4.21 -5.63
N LEU A 56 17.46 3.43 -4.67
CA LEU A 56 17.83 3.54 -3.26
C LEU A 56 19.10 2.75 -2.92
N ARG A 57 19.52 1.79 -3.76
CA ARG A 57 20.60 0.84 -3.44
C ARG A 57 21.86 1.02 -4.29
N SER A 58 21.70 1.24 -5.58
CA SER A 58 22.75 1.32 -6.60
C SER A 58 23.08 2.77 -6.99
N LEU A 59 24.25 2.98 -7.60
CA LEU A 59 24.56 4.23 -8.30
C LEU A 59 23.62 4.41 -9.49
N SER A 60 23.09 5.61 -9.68
CA SER A 60 22.09 5.96 -10.70
C SER A 60 22.07 7.48 -10.94
N ASP A 61 21.35 7.95 -11.96
CA ASP A 61 21.18 9.38 -12.23
C ASP A 61 20.52 10.12 -11.05
N PHE A 62 19.55 9.46 -10.41
CA PHE A 62 18.85 9.95 -9.24
C PHE A 62 19.02 8.95 -8.10
N LYS A 63 19.96 9.23 -7.21
CA LYS A 63 20.29 8.40 -6.06
C LYS A 63 19.51 8.86 -4.84
N GLY A 64 18.86 7.92 -4.16
CA GLY A 64 18.27 8.14 -2.85
C GLY A 64 18.89 7.23 -1.79
N LYS A 65 18.79 7.63 -0.52
CA LYS A 65 19.06 6.79 0.64
C LYS A 65 18.09 7.16 1.75
N VAL A 66 17.54 6.14 2.41
CA VAL A 66 16.74 6.35 3.63
C VAL A 66 17.70 6.42 4.81
N LEU A 67 17.78 7.57 5.47
CA LEU A 67 18.62 7.79 6.65
C LEU A 67 17.86 7.41 7.92
N GLU A 68 16.60 7.84 8.02
CA GLU A 68 15.67 7.52 9.11
C GLU A 68 14.30 7.16 8.53
N ASP A 69 13.60 6.24 9.19
CA ASP A 69 12.25 5.79 8.84
C ASP A 69 11.44 5.60 10.12
N GLY A 70 10.21 6.09 10.13
CA GLY A 70 9.31 6.01 11.27
C GLY A 70 7.88 6.40 10.87
N PHE A 71 6.95 6.24 11.81
CA PHE A 71 5.54 6.57 11.57
C PHE A 71 5.25 8.08 11.45
N GLU A 72 6.24 8.93 11.72
CA GLU A 72 6.14 10.39 11.55
C GLU A 72 6.65 10.87 10.18
N GLY A 73 7.28 9.98 9.41
CA GLY A 73 7.91 10.30 8.12
C GLY A 73 9.28 9.65 7.96
N MET A 74 9.99 10.07 6.93
CA MET A 74 11.35 9.64 6.63
C MET A 74 12.29 10.83 6.48
N LEU A 75 13.54 10.65 6.89
CA LEU A 75 14.66 11.49 6.47
C LEU A 75 15.36 10.81 5.31
N LEU A 76 15.36 11.45 4.15
CA LEU A 76 15.98 10.95 2.92
C LEU A 76 17.23 11.78 2.58
N ASP A 77 18.27 11.14 2.08
CA ASP A 77 19.31 11.78 1.29
C ASP A 77 18.96 11.57 -0.18
N ILE A 78 18.78 12.64 -0.94
CA ILE A 78 18.55 12.63 -2.39
C ILE A 78 19.70 13.39 -3.05
N ASN A 79 20.54 12.69 -3.81
CA ASN A 79 21.74 13.23 -4.45
C ASN A 79 22.62 14.07 -3.50
N ASN A 80 22.83 13.59 -2.26
CA ASN A 80 23.61 14.24 -1.20
C ASN A 80 22.95 15.48 -0.58
N VAL A 81 21.62 15.61 -0.69
CA VAL A 81 20.83 16.63 -0.02
C VAL A 81 19.79 15.95 0.87
N GLU A 82 19.79 16.31 2.14
CA GLU A 82 18.82 15.79 3.10
C GLU A 82 17.45 16.46 2.93
N VAL A 83 16.39 15.65 2.95
CA VAL A 83 14.99 16.09 2.87
C VAL A 83 14.12 15.27 3.82
N ASN A 84 13.39 15.97 4.68
CA ASN A 84 12.35 15.38 5.52
C ASN A 84 11.05 15.26 4.73
N VAL A 85 10.40 14.09 4.78
CA VAL A 85 9.14 13.83 4.08
C VAL A 85 8.12 13.18 5.01
N GLN A 86 6.83 13.48 4.85
CA GLN A 86 5.74 12.93 5.67
C GLN A 86 5.29 11.53 5.23
N PHE A 87 6.03 10.90 4.32
CA PHE A 87 5.71 9.57 3.81
C PHE A 87 6.41 8.52 4.67
N ILE A 88 5.77 7.36 4.80
CA ILE A 88 6.27 6.24 5.60
C ILE A 88 6.61 5.08 4.67
N GLY A 89 7.66 4.34 5.01
CA GLY A 89 8.05 3.12 4.34
C GLY A 89 8.92 3.35 3.11
N ARG A 90 9.93 2.48 2.96
CA ARG A 90 10.97 2.58 1.91
C ARG A 90 10.45 2.55 0.48
N PHE A 91 9.30 1.92 0.23
CA PHE A 91 8.67 1.95 -1.09
C PHE A 91 8.23 3.38 -1.47
N ASN A 92 7.79 4.20 -0.50
CA ASN A 92 7.49 5.60 -0.75
C ASN A 92 8.76 6.42 -1.00
N ALA A 93 9.91 6.10 -0.39
CA ALA A 93 11.18 6.74 -0.73
C ALA A 93 11.54 6.49 -2.21
N SER A 94 11.30 5.27 -2.71
CA SER A 94 11.45 4.94 -4.13
C SER A 94 10.48 5.74 -5.02
N ASN A 95 9.22 5.88 -4.60
CA ASN A 95 8.22 6.67 -5.34
C ASN A 95 8.60 8.16 -5.39
N LEU A 96 9.02 8.73 -4.26
CA LEU A 96 9.46 10.13 -4.16
C LEU A 96 10.70 10.38 -5.03
N LEU A 97 11.61 9.42 -5.10
CA LEU A 97 12.79 9.52 -5.98
C LEU A 97 12.40 9.48 -7.47
N ALA A 98 11.39 8.70 -7.84
CA ALA A 98 10.84 8.70 -9.19
C ALA A 98 10.17 10.05 -9.54
N VAL A 99 9.44 10.65 -8.59
CA VAL A 99 8.84 12.00 -8.73
C VAL A 99 9.94 13.05 -8.87
N TYR A 100 10.95 13.01 -7.99
CA TYR A 100 12.11 13.89 -8.02
C TYR A 100 12.81 13.85 -9.37
N GLY A 101 13.18 12.65 -9.83
CA GLY A 101 13.88 12.46 -11.10
C GLY A 101 13.05 12.94 -12.28
N THR A 102 11.75 12.65 -12.29
CA THR A 102 10.83 13.10 -13.35
C THR A 102 10.76 14.63 -13.40
N ALA A 103 10.60 15.30 -12.26
CA ALA A 103 10.51 16.76 -12.21
C ALA A 103 11.81 17.44 -12.68
N CYS A 104 12.97 16.90 -12.28
CA CYS A 104 14.27 17.39 -12.73
C CYS A 104 14.46 17.21 -14.25
N LEU A 105 14.07 16.05 -14.79
CA LEU A 105 14.12 15.79 -16.25
C LEU A 105 13.17 16.69 -17.05
N LEU A 106 12.10 17.19 -16.42
CA LEU A 106 11.21 18.21 -16.98
C LEU A 106 11.73 19.65 -16.81
N GLY A 107 12.98 19.81 -16.36
CA GLY A 107 13.66 21.11 -16.26
C GLY A 107 13.34 21.92 -15.00
N LYS A 108 12.75 21.29 -13.97
CA LYS A 108 12.59 21.95 -12.67
C LYS A 108 13.92 21.98 -11.93
N LYS A 109 14.16 23.07 -11.19
CA LYS A 109 15.36 23.21 -10.35
C LYS A 109 15.30 22.23 -9.19
N THR A 110 16.41 21.57 -8.91
CA THR A 110 16.53 20.57 -7.85
C THR A 110 16.02 21.08 -6.51
N GLU A 111 16.40 22.31 -6.13
CA GLU A 111 16.04 22.91 -4.85
C GLU A 111 14.53 23.14 -4.71
N GLU A 112 13.87 23.58 -5.79
CA GLU A 112 12.42 23.78 -5.83
C GLU A 112 11.67 22.46 -5.69
N VAL A 113 12.17 21.40 -6.33
CA VAL A 113 11.57 20.06 -6.24
C VAL A 113 11.74 19.51 -4.83
N LEU A 114 12.94 19.59 -4.23
CA LEU A 114 13.18 19.11 -2.87
C LEU A 114 12.32 19.85 -1.83
N LEU A 115 12.19 21.17 -1.96
CA LEU A 115 11.28 21.95 -1.13
C LEU A 115 9.83 21.46 -1.28
N ALA A 116 9.37 21.25 -2.51
CA ALA A 116 8.02 20.74 -2.76
C ALA A 116 7.82 19.35 -2.14
N LEU A 117 8.79 18.44 -2.27
CA LEU A 117 8.73 17.11 -1.65
C LEU A 117 8.57 17.19 -0.13
N SER A 118 9.24 18.13 0.53
CA SER A 118 9.19 18.26 1.99
C SER A 118 7.82 18.63 2.56
N ILE A 119 6.96 19.24 1.74
CA ILE A 119 5.60 19.66 2.11
C ILE A 119 4.51 18.75 1.53
N LEU A 120 4.88 17.75 0.73
CA LEU A 120 3.92 16.78 0.21
C LEU A 120 3.32 15.97 1.34
N ARG A 121 2.04 15.63 1.19
CA ARG A 121 1.31 14.75 2.09
C ARG A 121 1.10 13.39 1.43
N PRO A 122 1.01 12.30 2.22
CA PRO A 122 0.63 10.99 1.73
C PRO A 122 -0.65 11.02 0.89
N VAL A 123 -0.70 10.19 -0.14
CA VAL A 123 -1.89 10.04 -0.98
C VAL A 123 -2.98 9.36 -0.14
N ALA A 124 -4.20 9.91 -0.19
CA ALA A 124 -5.33 9.32 0.53
C ALA A 124 -5.48 7.83 0.21
N GLY A 125 -5.59 7.00 1.25
CA GLY A 125 -5.74 5.56 1.11
C GLY A 125 -4.54 4.78 0.56
N ARG A 126 -3.34 5.37 0.54
CA ARG A 126 -2.08 4.70 0.18
C ARG A 126 -1.09 4.87 1.32
N PHE A 127 -1.00 3.85 2.18
CA PHE A 127 -0.26 3.89 3.42
C PHE A 127 -0.56 5.16 4.23
N ASP A 128 -1.86 5.48 4.31
CA ASP A 128 -2.33 6.74 4.87
C ASP A 128 -2.47 6.61 6.39
N SER A 129 -1.50 7.16 7.11
CA SER A 129 -1.35 6.96 8.55
C SER A 129 -2.09 7.99 9.39
N LEU A 130 -2.57 7.53 10.53
CA LEU A 130 -3.20 8.33 11.59
C LEU A 130 -2.62 7.89 12.93
N ARG A 131 -2.22 8.86 13.76
CA ARG A 131 -1.73 8.60 15.11
C ARG A 131 -2.88 8.71 16.11
N SER A 132 -3.09 7.67 16.92
CA SER A 132 -4.06 7.71 18.02
C SER A 132 -3.48 8.45 19.24
N PRO A 133 -4.31 9.17 20.02
CA PRO A 133 -3.92 9.72 21.32
C PRO A 133 -3.37 8.68 22.31
N LYS A 134 -3.81 7.42 22.21
CA LYS A 134 -3.31 6.30 23.03
C LYS A 134 -1.95 5.76 22.59
N GLY A 135 -1.38 6.29 21.51
CA GLY A 135 -0.01 6.01 21.09
C GLY A 135 0.17 4.80 20.17
N TYR A 136 -0.90 4.26 19.58
CA TYR A 136 -0.83 3.34 18.44
C TYR A 136 -0.99 4.10 17.12
N THR A 137 -0.67 3.45 16.00
CA THR A 137 -0.83 4.02 14.64
C THR A 137 -1.85 3.22 13.87
N ALA A 138 -2.79 3.88 13.20
CA ALA A 138 -3.66 3.24 12.20
C ALA A 138 -3.20 3.63 10.78
N ILE A 139 -3.27 2.69 9.85
CA ILE A 139 -2.88 2.87 8.45
C ILE A 139 -4.04 2.42 7.58
N VAL A 140 -4.52 3.30 6.69
CA VAL A 140 -5.52 2.98 5.68
C VAL A 140 -4.83 2.72 4.35
N ASP A 141 -5.08 1.55 3.75
CA ASP A 141 -4.46 1.16 2.48
C ASP A 141 -5.44 0.45 1.51
N TYR A 142 -5.22 0.67 0.21
CA TYR A 142 -5.99 0.05 -0.88
C TYR A 142 -5.60 -1.40 -1.18
N ALA A 143 -4.72 -2.04 -0.40
CA ALA A 143 -4.32 -3.42 -0.57
C ALA A 143 -5.53 -4.37 -0.54
N HIS A 144 -5.97 -4.82 -1.73
CA HIS A 144 -7.15 -5.67 -1.93
C HIS A 144 -6.83 -6.95 -2.72
N THR A 145 -5.54 -7.30 -2.80
CA THR A 145 -5.01 -8.54 -3.38
C THR A 145 -4.02 -9.16 -2.38
N PRO A 146 -3.75 -10.48 -2.44
CA PRO A 146 -2.80 -11.13 -1.54
C PRO A 146 -1.39 -10.50 -1.62
N ASP A 147 -0.86 -10.26 -2.82
CA ASP A 147 0.46 -9.62 -3.03
C ASP A 147 0.50 -8.19 -2.46
N ALA A 148 -0.55 -7.40 -2.68
CA ALA A 148 -0.62 -6.04 -2.12
C ALA A 148 -0.68 -6.07 -0.59
N LEU A 149 -1.42 -7.03 -0.01
CA LEU A 149 -1.53 -7.19 1.44
C LEU A 149 -0.22 -7.64 2.07
N GLU A 150 0.48 -8.59 1.43
CA GLU A 150 1.83 -9.01 1.84
C GLU A 150 2.81 -7.83 1.79
N ASN A 151 2.80 -7.05 0.72
CA ASN A 151 3.71 -5.92 0.57
C ASN A 151 3.48 -4.82 1.62
N VAL A 152 2.21 -4.48 1.92
CA VAL A 152 1.90 -3.46 2.95
C VAL A 152 2.24 -3.97 4.36
N LEU A 153 1.99 -5.24 4.67
CA LEU A 153 2.33 -5.84 5.96
C LEU A 153 3.85 -5.91 6.16
N ASN A 154 4.60 -6.32 5.14
CA ASN A 154 6.06 -6.27 5.17
C ASN A 154 6.58 -4.85 5.44
N ALA A 155 6.02 -3.84 4.76
CA ALA A 155 6.39 -2.45 5.00
C ALA A 155 6.06 -1.98 6.42
N ILE A 156 4.93 -2.42 6.99
CA ILE A 156 4.60 -2.16 8.40
C ILE A 156 5.64 -2.78 9.32
N HIS A 157 6.04 -4.04 9.09
CA HIS A 157 7.04 -4.72 9.91
C HIS A 157 8.41 -4.06 9.85
N GLU A 158 8.83 -3.56 8.68
CA GLU A 158 10.08 -2.80 8.54
C GLU A 158 10.09 -1.54 9.43
N VAL A 159 8.97 -0.80 9.48
CA VAL A 159 8.84 0.43 10.27
C VAL A 159 8.65 0.13 11.76
N LEU A 160 7.86 -0.91 12.07
CA LEU A 160 7.56 -1.33 13.44
C LEU A 160 8.81 -1.89 14.14
N ASN A 161 9.68 -2.57 13.39
CA ASN A 161 10.96 -3.11 13.85
C ASN A 161 10.83 -3.90 15.17
N GLY A 162 9.76 -4.69 15.29
CA GLY A 162 9.46 -5.53 16.46
C GLY A 162 9.02 -4.79 17.73
N LYS A 163 8.69 -3.49 17.68
CA LYS A 163 8.36 -2.66 18.86
C LYS A 163 6.86 -2.60 19.19
N GLY A 164 6.03 -3.46 18.61
CA GLY A 164 4.59 -3.55 18.83
C GLY A 164 3.98 -4.70 18.04
N ASN A 165 2.66 -4.82 18.11
CA ASN A 165 1.89 -5.84 17.39
C ASN A 165 1.20 -5.25 16.15
N VAL A 166 0.80 -6.12 15.23
CA VAL A 166 0.02 -5.77 14.04
C VAL A 166 -1.40 -6.34 14.14
N ILE A 167 -2.39 -5.46 14.02
CA ILE A 167 -3.81 -5.80 13.96
C ILE A 167 -4.33 -5.45 12.55
N THR A 168 -4.79 -6.44 11.79
CA THR A 168 -5.26 -6.22 10.42
C THR A 168 -6.78 -6.33 10.32
N VAL A 169 -7.44 -5.28 9.83
CA VAL A 169 -8.84 -5.27 9.41
C VAL A 169 -8.87 -5.39 7.89
N VAL A 170 -9.45 -6.48 7.37
CA VAL A 170 -9.46 -6.75 5.93
C VAL A 170 -10.78 -7.38 5.50
N GLY A 171 -11.23 -7.03 4.30
CA GLY A 171 -12.37 -7.65 3.64
C GLY A 171 -12.08 -7.94 2.17
N ALA A 172 -13.05 -8.53 1.50
CA ALA A 172 -13.00 -8.76 0.06
C ALA A 172 -14.27 -8.23 -0.63
N GLY A 173 -14.11 -7.77 -1.87
CA GLY A 173 -15.25 -7.31 -2.66
C GLY A 173 -16.12 -8.47 -3.17
N GLY A 174 -17.43 -8.29 -3.11
CA GLY A 174 -18.41 -9.15 -3.77
C GLY A 174 -18.46 -8.94 -5.28
N ASN A 175 -18.99 -9.92 -6.01
CA ASN A 175 -19.02 -10.03 -7.47
C ASN A 175 -17.64 -9.80 -8.12
N ARG A 176 -16.59 -10.32 -7.48
CA ARG A 176 -15.18 -10.28 -7.93
C ARG A 176 -14.58 -11.69 -7.83
N ASP A 177 -13.31 -11.81 -8.17
CA ASP A 177 -12.56 -13.07 -8.02
C ASP A 177 -12.69 -13.61 -6.59
N LYS A 178 -13.32 -14.79 -6.46
CA LYS A 178 -13.46 -15.50 -5.19
C LYS A 178 -12.17 -16.23 -4.79
N GLY A 179 -11.34 -16.62 -5.76
CA GLY A 179 -10.13 -17.40 -5.54
C GLY A 179 -9.11 -16.67 -4.66
N LYS A 180 -9.09 -15.33 -4.69
CA LYS A 180 -8.22 -14.54 -3.81
C LYS A 180 -8.67 -14.44 -2.35
N ARG A 181 -9.96 -14.70 -2.04
CA ARG A 181 -10.53 -14.52 -0.69
C ARG A 181 -9.77 -15.31 0.40
N PRO A 182 -9.61 -16.64 0.27
CA PRO A 182 -8.85 -17.42 1.26
C PRO A 182 -7.37 -17.01 1.31
N LEU A 183 -6.77 -16.68 0.17
CA LEU A 183 -5.36 -16.27 0.09
C LEU A 183 -5.11 -14.94 0.83
N MET A 184 -6.02 -13.98 0.72
CA MET A 184 -5.94 -12.71 1.45
C MET A 184 -6.02 -12.94 2.97
N ALA A 185 -6.93 -13.82 3.42
CA ALA A 185 -7.04 -14.15 4.84
C ALA A 185 -5.76 -14.83 5.36
N GLN A 186 -5.20 -15.76 4.59
CA GLN A 186 -3.93 -16.42 4.92
C GLN A 186 -2.78 -15.42 5.07
N GLU A 187 -2.62 -14.49 4.13
CA GLU A 187 -1.57 -13.47 4.22
C GLU A 187 -1.76 -12.54 5.43
N ALA A 188 -3.01 -12.15 5.73
CA ALA A 188 -3.30 -11.36 6.92
C ALA A 188 -2.88 -12.09 8.20
N VAL A 189 -3.25 -13.37 8.36
CA VAL A 189 -2.98 -14.14 9.59
C VAL A 189 -1.50 -14.47 9.75
N LYS A 190 -0.81 -14.74 8.65
CA LYS A 190 0.63 -15.03 8.64
C LYS A 190 1.46 -13.87 9.20
N GLN A 191 1.05 -12.64 8.95
CA GLN A 191 1.83 -11.43 9.25
C GLN A 191 1.18 -10.51 10.30
N SER A 192 0.11 -10.94 10.95
CA SER A 192 -0.57 -10.16 12.01
C SER A 192 -0.73 -10.97 13.29
N ASP A 193 -0.73 -10.26 14.41
CA ASP A 193 -1.01 -10.82 15.73
C ASP A 193 -2.52 -11.04 15.94
N LYS A 194 -3.32 -10.15 15.36
CA LYS A 194 -4.78 -10.28 15.26
C LYS A 194 -5.28 -9.89 13.87
N VAL A 195 -6.31 -10.58 13.42
CA VAL A 195 -7.00 -10.28 12.15
C VAL A 195 -8.48 -10.16 12.40
N ILE A 196 -9.08 -9.11 11.88
CA ILE A 196 -10.53 -8.90 11.88
C ILE A 196 -11.00 -8.95 10.43
N ILE A 197 -11.70 -10.03 10.08
CA ILE A 197 -12.26 -10.22 8.75
C ILE A 197 -13.64 -9.56 8.72
N THR A 198 -13.85 -8.68 7.75
CA THR A 198 -15.04 -7.83 7.64
C THR A 198 -15.54 -7.69 6.20
N SER A 199 -16.66 -6.96 6.04
CA SER A 199 -17.18 -6.58 4.73
C SER A 199 -16.38 -5.42 4.12
N ASP A 200 -16.18 -5.46 2.80
CA ASP A 200 -15.66 -4.35 2.00
C ASP A 200 -16.84 -3.72 1.23
N ASN A 201 -16.93 -3.97 -0.08
CA ASN A 201 -18.08 -3.72 -0.93
C ASN A 201 -18.74 -5.06 -1.27
N PRO A 202 -19.77 -5.50 -0.51
CA PRO A 202 -20.41 -6.79 -0.75
C PRO A 202 -21.18 -6.85 -2.07
N ARG A 203 -21.57 -5.70 -2.64
CA ARG A 203 -22.36 -5.60 -3.88
C ARG A 203 -23.62 -6.45 -3.77
N PHE A 204 -23.82 -7.43 -4.65
CA PHE A 204 -24.98 -8.31 -4.65
C PHE A 204 -24.72 -9.65 -3.94
N GLU A 205 -23.51 -9.87 -3.40
CA GLU A 205 -23.25 -11.03 -2.54
C GLU A 205 -23.61 -10.72 -1.09
N GLU A 206 -24.02 -11.76 -0.35
CA GLU A 206 -24.26 -11.64 1.08
C GLU A 206 -22.91 -11.47 1.82
N PRO A 207 -22.75 -10.45 2.68
CA PRO A 207 -21.48 -10.16 3.36
C PRO A 207 -20.90 -11.36 4.11
N GLN A 208 -21.76 -12.14 4.77
CA GLN A 208 -21.33 -13.29 5.55
C GLN A 208 -20.77 -14.41 4.66
N GLU A 209 -21.28 -14.59 3.44
CA GLU A 209 -20.77 -15.58 2.50
C GLU A 209 -19.34 -15.22 2.03
N ILE A 210 -19.07 -13.93 1.81
CA ILE A 210 -17.71 -13.46 1.50
C ILE A 210 -16.75 -13.75 2.65
N ILE A 211 -17.19 -13.49 3.89
CA ILE A 211 -16.41 -13.77 5.10
C ILE A 211 -16.15 -15.27 5.23
N ASN A 212 -17.18 -16.11 5.00
CA ASN A 212 -17.04 -17.57 5.03
C ASN A 212 -16.03 -18.06 4.00
N ASP A 213 -16.06 -17.52 2.77
CA ASP A 213 -15.06 -17.83 1.72
C ASP A 213 -13.64 -17.45 2.14
N MET A 214 -13.45 -16.33 2.84
CA MET A 214 -12.15 -15.92 3.39
C MET A 214 -11.69 -16.87 4.50
N LEU A 215 -12.59 -17.23 5.43
CA LEU A 215 -12.29 -18.12 6.56
C LEU A 215 -11.98 -19.56 6.11
N ALA A 216 -12.55 -20.02 4.99
CA ALA A 216 -12.33 -21.36 4.46
C ALA A 216 -10.85 -21.65 4.12
N GLY A 217 -10.02 -20.62 3.94
CA GLY A 217 -8.58 -20.74 3.73
C GLY A 217 -7.76 -20.98 5.00
N LEU A 218 -8.35 -20.90 6.19
CA LEU A 218 -7.62 -20.85 7.46
C LEU A 218 -7.62 -22.20 8.18
N THR A 219 -6.52 -22.49 8.85
CA THR A 219 -6.42 -23.66 9.75
C THR A 219 -7.09 -23.37 11.10
N LYS A 220 -7.31 -24.42 11.92
CA LYS A 220 -7.81 -24.24 13.29
C LYS A 220 -6.88 -23.39 14.18
N GLU A 221 -5.59 -23.38 13.88
CA GLU A 221 -4.61 -22.56 14.60
C GLU A 221 -4.73 -21.10 14.20
N ASP A 222 -4.79 -20.83 12.90
CA ASP A 222 -5.01 -19.49 12.34
C ASP A 222 -6.26 -18.84 12.94
N MET A 223 -7.35 -19.60 13.04
CA MET A 223 -8.63 -19.15 13.59
C MET A 223 -8.54 -18.60 15.02
N ARG A 224 -7.49 -18.93 15.80
CA ARG A 224 -7.28 -18.36 17.16
C ARG A 224 -6.89 -16.87 17.12
N LYS A 225 -6.38 -16.39 15.99
CA LYS A 225 -6.01 -14.99 15.77
C LYS A 225 -7.13 -14.18 15.11
N VAL A 226 -8.19 -14.84 14.63
CA VAL A 226 -9.22 -14.23 13.78
C VAL A 226 -10.50 -13.92 14.55
N ILE A 227 -11.05 -12.74 14.28
CA ILE A 227 -12.41 -12.33 14.65
C ILE A 227 -13.16 -12.00 13.36
N SER A 228 -14.41 -12.43 13.21
CA SER A 228 -15.26 -12.06 12.08
C SER A 228 -16.34 -11.07 12.52
N ILE A 229 -16.41 -9.91 11.85
CA ILE A 229 -17.41 -8.87 12.11
C ILE A 229 -17.85 -8.31 10.77
N ALA A 230 -19.10 -8.58 10.37
CA ALA A 230 -19.59 -8.16 9.05
C ALA A 230 -19.68 -6.64 8.90
N ASP A 231 -20.08 -5.93 9.95
CA ASP A 231 -20.10 -4.47 9.94
C ASP A 231 -18.67 -3.91 10.01
N ARG A 232 -18.28 -3.14 8.97
CA ARG A 232 -16.92 -2.62 8.84
C ARG A 232 -16.60 -1.57 9.90
N LYS A 233 -17.57 -0.76 10.32
CA LYS A 233 -17.38 0.24 11.37
C LYS A 233 -17.11 -0.43 12.71
N GLU A 234 -17.88 -1.47 13.04
CA GLU A 234 -17.67 -2.29 14.24
C GLU A 234 -16.34 -3.04 14.20
N ALA A 235 -15.92 -3.52 13.03
CA ALA A 235 -14.62 -4.17 12.86
C ALA A 235 -13.45 -3.20 13.15
N ILE A 236 -13.50 -1.99 12.59
CA ILE A 236 -12.49 -0.95 12.85
C ILE A 236 -12.51 -0.53 14.32
N ARG A 237 -13.70 -0.33 14.92
CA ARG A 237 -13.82 -0.03 16.35
C ARG A 237 -13.21 -1.13 17.21
N THR A 238 -13.48 -2.39 16.90
CA THR A 238 -12.91 -3.54 17.61
C THR A 238 -11.39 -3.55 17.52
N ALA A 239 -10.81 -3.24 16.35
CA ALA A 239 -9.36 -3.14 16.19
C ALA A 239 -8.77 -2.07 17.11
N CYS A 240 -9.39 -0.87 17.15
CA CYS A 240 -8.96 0.24 17.99
C CYS A 240 -9.06 -0.09 19.48
N MET A 241 -10.09 -0.84 19.90
CA MET A 241 -10.24 -1.29 21.29
C MET A 241 -9.18 -2.32 21.71
N LEU A 242 -8.70 -3.14 20.78
CA LEU A 242 -7.68 -4.16 21.04
C LEU A 242 -6.25 -3.59 21.02
N ALA A 243 -6.03 -2.48 20.32
CA ALA A 243 -4.70 -1.90 20.13
C ALA A 243 -4.12 -1.31 21.42
N GLN A 244 -2.84 -1.59 21.65
CA GLN A 244 -2.04 -1.02 22.72
C GLN A 244 -1.06 0.02 22.17
N ALA A 245 -0.50 0.86 23.04
CA ALA A 245 0.53 1.82 22.63
C ALA A 245 1.66 1.13 21.85
N LYS A 246 2.08 1.74 20.74
CA LYS A 246 3.06 1.24 19.75
C LYS A 246 2.56 0.15 18.79
N ASP A 247 1.35 -0.35 18.95
CA ASP A 247 0.76 -1.25 17.96
C ASP A 247 0.46 -0.51 16.65
N VAL A 248 0.26 -1.28 15.59
CA VAL A 248 -0.17 -0.81 14.27
C VAL A 248 -1.46 -1.50 13.89
N ILE A 249 -2.47 -0.71 13.55
CA ILE A 249 -3.70 -1.18 12.93
C ILE A 249 -3.59 -0.96 11.42
N LEU A 250 -3.70 -2.01 10.62
CA LEU A 250 -3.88 -1.91 9.18
C LEU A 250 -5.36 -2.05 8.84
N VAL A 251 -5.96 -1.03 8.22
CA VAL A 251 -7.30 -1.10 7.62
C VAL A 251 -7.14 -1.18 6.10
N ALA A 252 -7.26 -2.39 5.56
CA ALA A 252 -6.99 -2.70 4.16
C ALA A 252 -8.27 -2.89 3.33
N GLY A 253 -8.12 -2.77 2.01
CA GLY A 253 -9.15 -3.06 1.00
C GLY A 253 -9.66 -1.81 0.29
N LYS A 254 -10.28 -0.89 1.03
CA LYS A 254 -10.98 0.28 0.46
C LYS A 254 -10.08 1.46 0.15
N GLY A 255 -9.01 1.67 0.91
CA GLY A 255 -8.08 2.79 0.71
C GLY A 255 -8.79 4.15 0.67
N HIS A 256 -8.90 4.74 -0.52
CA HIS A 256 -9.49 6.06 -0.75
C HIS A 256 -11.00 6.04 -1.06
N GLU A 257 -11.58 4.85 -1.17
CA GLU A 257 -13.01 4.71 -1.43
C GLU A 257 -13.83 5.16 -0.22
N ASN A 258 -14.68 6.16 -0.42
CA ASN A 258 -15.53 6.77 0.60
C ASN A 258 -16.99 6.25 0.58
N TYR A 259 -17.20 5.02 0.11
CA TYR A 259 -18.52 4.39 0.09
C TYR A 259 -18.45 2.89 0.31
N GLN A 260 -19.51 2.28 0.84
CA GLN A 260 -19.77 0.84 0.74
C GLN A 260 -20.93 0.56 -0.22
N GLU A 261 -20.68 -0.29 -1.23
CA GLU A 261 -21.69 -0.71 -2.19
C GLU A 261 -22.44 -1.96 -1.70
N ILE A 262 -23.73 -1.81 -1.40
CA ILE A 262 -24.61 -2.87 -0.89
C ILE A 262 -25.86 -2.93 -1.79
N LYS A 263 -26.11 -4.07 -2.43
CA LYS A 263 -27.23 -4.32 -3.34
C LYS A 263 -27.40 -3.22 -4.42
N GLY A 264 -26.27 -2.72 -4.93
CA GLY A 264 -26.22 -1.67 -5.97
C GLY A 264 -26.34 -0.23 -5.44
N ILE A 265 -26.48 -0.02 -4.13
CA ILE A 265 -26.55 1.29 -3.50
C ILE A 265 -25.20 1.62 -2.85
N LYS A 266 -24.66 2.81 -3.14
CA LYS A 266 -23.44 3.33 -2.50
C LYS A 266 -23.80 4.13 -1.26
N HIS A 267 -23.51 3.58 -0.09
CA HIS A 267 -23.66 4.25 1.20
C HIS A 267 -22.35 4.96 1.57
N HIS A 268 -22.40 6.18 2.11
CA HIS A 268 -21.20 6.89 2.56
C HIS A 268 -20.47 6.09 3.63
N PHE A 269 -19.17 5.85 3.42
CA PHE A 269 -18.31 5.13 4.35
C PHE A 269 -16.84 5.38 4.01
N ASP A 270 -16.11 6.07 4.89
CA ASP A 270 -14.69 6.34 4.74
C ASP A 270 -13.93 5.77 5.96
N ASP A 271 -12.99 4.84 5.70
CA ASP A 271 -12.20 4.18 6.76
C ASP A 271 -11.45 5.19 7.64
N LYS A 272 -10.95 6.27 7.03
CA LYS A 272 -10.17 7.32 7.69
C LYS A 272 -11.08 8.23 8.54
N GLU A 273 -12.28 8.53 8.08
CA GLU A 273 -13.29 9.24 8.89
C GLU A 273 -13.69 8.42 10.11
N VAL A 274 -13.96 7.12 9.94
CA VAL A 274 -14.28 6.22 11.07
C VAL A 274 -13.16 6.19 12.11
N LEU A 275 -11.90 6.07 11.67
CA LEU A 275 -10.74 6.11 12.58
C LEU A 275 -10.63 7.45 13.32
N ARG A 276 -10.83 8.58 12.62
CA ARG A 276 -10.80 9.91 13.25
C ARG A 276 -11.90 10.08 14.29
N ASP A 277 -13.11 9.63 13.99
CA ASP A 277 -14.23 9.68 14.91
C ASP A 277 -13.94 8.85 16.17
N ILE A 278 -13.34 7.67 16.01
CA ILE A 278 -12.93 6.83 17.15
C ILE A 278 -11.86 7.57 17.97
N PHE A 279 -10.81 8.07 17.33
CA PHE A 279 -9.68 8.74 18.01
C PHE A 279 -10.11 10.01 18.74
N ALA A 280 -11.11 10.73 18.24
CA ALA A 280 -11.66 11.91 18.92
C ALA A 280 -12.37 11.58 20.24
N ASN A 281 -12.76 10.32 20.45
CA ASN A 281 -13.46 9.82 21.63
C ASN A 281 -12.58 8.92 22.52
N GLU A 282 -11.27 8.87 22.27
CA GLU A 282 -10.29 8.12 23.07
C GLU A 282 -9.68 8.91 24.23
#